data_AF-A0A9Q5RXC3-F1
#
_entry.id   AF-A0A9Q5RXC3-F1
#
_cell.length_a   1.000
_cell.length_b   1.000
_cell.length_c   1.000
_cell.angle_alpha   90.00
_cell.angle_beta   90.00
_cell.angle_gamma   90.00
#
_symmetry.space_group_name_H-M   'P 1'
#
loop_
_entity.id
_entity.type
_entity.pdbx_description
1 polymer ?
#
loop_
_entity_poly.entity_id
_entity_poly.type
_entity_poly.pdbx_seq_one_letter_code
_entity_poly.pdbx_strand_id
1 'polypeptide(L)'
;MTGENEFEQLDCSAVIADVWLLLDSECDEHSRARIEHHLETCGACFAAYGIEEKVKRLIGRKCGGDHAPAGLRERLSIEIRRTVVVSDAGPVVDRETDR
;
A
#
# COMPACT_ATOMS: atom_id res chain seq x y z
N MET A 1 -32.35 23.98 -8.25
CA MET A 1 -31.18 23.60 -9.06
C MET A 1 -30.09 23.15 -8.09
N THR A 2 -30.10 21.89 -7.65
CA THR A 2 -29.17 21.35 -6.63
C THR A 2 -28.93 19.84 -6.81
N GLY A 3 -29.03 19.34 -8.05
CA GLY A 3 -28.91 17.89 -8.33
C GLY A 3 -27.48 17.42 -8.63
N GLU A 4 -26.57 18.32 -9.00
CA GLU A 4 -25.22 17.97 -9.46
C GLU A 4 -24.24 17.77 -8.28
N ASN A 5 -24.54 18.34 -7.12
CA ASN A 5 -23.61 18.38 -5.97
C ASN A 5 -23.64 17.10 -5.11
N GLU A 6 -24.75 16.36 -5.06
CA GLU A 6 -24.85 15.13 -4.25
C GLU A 6 -24.01 13.98 -4.83
N PHE A 7 -23.99 13.83 -6.16
CA PHE A 7 -23.19 12.81 -6.82
C PHE A 7 -21.69 13.10 -6.73
N GLU A 8 -21.29 14.37 -6.88
CA GLU A 8 -19.90 14.81 -6.65
C GLU A 8 -19.49 14.64 -5.18
N GLN A 9 -20.38 14.90 -4.22
CA GLN A 9 -20.11 14.63 -2.80
C GLN A 9 -19.93 13.14 -2.51
N LEU A 10 -20.76 12.27 -3.11
CA LEU A 10 -20.62 10.82 -2.97
C LEU A 10 -19.30 10.32 -3.57
N ASP A 11 -18.91 10.83 -4.75
CA ASP A 11 -17.63 10.51 -5.40
C ASP A 11 -16.42 10.99 -4.57
N CYS A 12 -16.48 12.22 -4.04
CA CYS A 12 -15.45 12.75 -3.15
C CYS A 12 -15.29 11.89 -1.89
N SER A 13 -16.39 11.43 -1.29
CA SER A 13 -16.34 10.60 -0.07
C SER A 13 -15.67 9.25 -0.31
N ALA A 14 -15.93 8.64 -1.48
CA ALA A 14 -15.29 7.39 -1.87
C ALA A 14 -13.78 7.58 -2.13
N VAL A 15 -13.41 8.63 -2.85
CA VAL A 15 -11.99 8.96 -3.13
C VAL A 15 -11.22 9.25 -1.84
N ILE A 16 -11.82 9.94 -0.88
CA ILE A 16 -11.18 10.19 0.42
C ILE A 16 -10.93 8.89 1.18
N ALA A 17 -11.84 7.90 1.12
CA ALA A 17 -11.58 6.60 1.74
C ALA A 17 -10.37 5.90 1.09
N ASP A 18 -10.28 5.93 -0.23
CA ASP A 18 -9.17 5.31 -0.96
C ASP A 18 -7.83 6.03 -0.74
N VAL A 19 -7.85 7.35 -0.49
CA VAL A 19 -6.66 8.14 -0.15
C VAL A 19 -5.94 7.58 1.08
N TRP A 20 -6.68 7.08 2.08
CA TRP A 20 -6.06 6.46 3.26
C TRP A 20 -5.27 5.21 2.89
N LEU A 21 -5.86 4.33 2.07
CA LEU A 21 -5.19 3.13 1.55
C LEU A 21 -3.97 3.49 0.71
N LEU A 22 -4.07 4.55 -0.12
CA LEU A 22 -2.96 5.05 -0.92
C LEU A 22 -1.81 5.51 -0.03
N LEU A 23 -2.10 6.31 1.00
CA LEU A 23 -1.10 6.80 1.92
C LEU A 23 -0.42 5.65 2.68
N ASP A 24 -1.13 4.57 3.00
CA ASP A 24 -0.58 3.37 3.66
C ASP A 24 0.15 2.40 2.71
N SER A 25 0.19 2.72 1.41
CA SER A 25 0.73 1.82 0.37
C SER A 25 -0.03 0.49 0.26
N GLU A 26 -1.28 0.47 0.67
CA GLU A 26 -2.21 -0.68 0.60
C GLU A 26 -3.21 -0.55 -0.57
N CYS A 27 -2.97 0.42 -1.47
CA CYS A 27 -3.80 0.69 -2.63
C CYS A 27 -3.32 -0.08 -3.87
N ASP A 28 -4.26 -0.62 -4.65
CA ASP A 28 -4.01 -1.19 -5.97
C ASP A 28 -3.80 -0.11 -7.05
N GLU A 29 -3.25 -0.51 -8.20
CA GLU A 29 -2.90 0.43 -9.28
C GLU A 29 -4.13 1.11 -9.91
N HIS A 30 -5.27 0.43 -9.97
CA HIS A 30 -6.49 0.99 -10.54
C HIS A 30 -7.07 2.06 -9.60
N SER A 31 -7.10 1.78 -8.31
CA SER A 31 -7.51 2.74 -7.28
C SER A 31 -6.58 3.96 -7.25
N ARG A 32 -5.25 3.78 -7.44
CA ARG A 32 -4.30 4.90 -7.57
C ARG A 32 -4.65 5.82 -8.74
N ALA A 33 -4.83 5.26 -9.94
CA ALA A 33 -5.17 6.04 -11.12
C ALA A 33 -6.49 6.81 -10.97
N ARG A 34 -7.50 6.19 -10.32
CA ARG A 34 -8.78 6.84 -10.02
C ARG A 34 -8.60 8.06 -9.09
N ILE A 35 -7.82 7.89 -8.01
CA ILE A 35 -7.54 8.97 -7.06
C ILE A 35 -6.80 10.11 -7.76
N GLU A 36 -5.74 9.81 -8.52
CA GLU A 36 -4.97 10.82 -9.25
C GLU A 36 -5.86 11.65 -10.18
N HIS A 37 -6.71 10.98 -10.97
CA HIS A 37 -7.65 11.65 -11.86
C HIS A 37 -8.61 12.58 -11.10
N HIS A 38 -9.19 12.12 -10.00
CA HIS A 38 -10.12 12.93 -9.20
C HIS A 38 -9.41 14.11 -8.52
N LEU A 39 -8.18 13.94 -8.04
CA LEU A 39 -7.40 15.02 -7.44
C LEU A 39 -7.05 16.12 -8.45
N GLU A 40 -6.93 15.79 -9.74
CA GLU A 40 -6.74 16.78 -10.81
C GLU A 40 -8.01 17.60 -11.09
N THR A 41 -9.19 17.00 -10.90
CA THR A 41 -10.48 17.66 -11.19
C THR A 41 -11.09 18.36 -9.97
N CYS A 42 -10.82 17.86 -8.76
CA CYS A 42 -11.42 18.33 -7.52
C CYS A 42 -10.40 18.97 -6.56
N GLY A 43 -10.36 20.31 -6.54
CA GLY A 43 -9.46 21.06 -5.66
C GLY A 43 -9.74 20.87 -4.16
N ALA A 44 -10.97 20.54 -3.76
CA ALA A 44 -11.32 20.26 -2.37
C ALA A 44 -10.66 18.96 -1.87
N CYS A 45 -10.73 17.89 -2.68
CA CYS A 45 -10.07 16.62 -2.38
C CYS A 45 -8.55 16.76 -2.42
N PHE A 46 -7.99 17.57 -3.34
CA PHE A 46 -6.56 17.88 -3.35
C PHE A 46 -6.08 18.57 -2.07
N ALA A 47 -6.85 19.54 -1.57
CA ALA A 47 -6.52 20.21 -0.32
C ALA A 47 -6.59 19.25 0.88
N ALA A 48 -7.62 18.39 0.94
CA ALA A 48 -7.76 17.39 1.99
C ALA A 48 -6.61 16.36 1.97
N TYR A 49 -6.29 15.80 0.80
CA TYR A 49 -5.16 14.90 0.59
C TYR A 49 -3.84 15.52 1.09
N GLY A 50 -3.58 16.78 0.72
CA GLY A 50 -2.36 17.47 1.13
C GLY A 50 -2.24 17.69 2.64
N ILE A 51 -3.36 17.79 3.36
CA ILE A 51 -3.37 17.85 4.83
C ILE A 51 -3.04 16.47 5.39
N GLU A 52 -3.73 15.42 4.91
CA GLU A 52 -3.52 14.05 5.40
C GLU A 52 -2.08 13.57 5.20
N GLU A 53 -1.48 13.83 4.03
CA GLU A 53 -0.08 13.51 3.76
C GLU A 53 0.88 14.22 4.75
N LYS A 54 0.62 15.49 5.05
CA LYS A 54 1.44 16.26 6.00
C LYS A 54 1.29 15.73 7.43
N VAL A 55 0.07 15.40 7.85
CA VAL A 55 -0.21 14.82 9.17
C VAL A 55 0.47 13.47 9.30
N LYS A 56 0.29 12.56 8.34
CA LYS A 56 0.94 11.25 8.32
C LYS A 56 2.46 11.36 8.42
N ARG A 57 3.07 12.26 7.65
CA ARG A 57 4.52 12.53 7.71
C ARG A 57 4.97 13.13 9.04
N LEU A 58 4.12 13.94 9.68
CA LEU A 58 4.43 14.50 10.99
C LEU A 58 4.40 13.39 12.06
N ILE A 59 3.38 12.54 12.04
CA ILE A 59 3.24 11.37 12.92
C ILE A 59 4.42 10.43 12.73
N GLY A 60 4.78 10.08 11.49
CA GLY A 60 5.94 9.22 11.22
C GLY A 60 7.25 9.78 11.79
N ARG A 61 7.42 11.12 11.79
CA ARG A 61 8.62 11.77 12.34
C ARG A 61 8.63 11.94 13.86
N LYS A 62 7.47 12.10 14.49
CA LYS A 62 7.36 12.44 15.91
C LYS A 62 6.90 11.28 16.79
N CYS A 63 6.18 10.34 16.20
CA CYS A 63 5.50 9.24 16.87
C CYS A 63 5.86 7.88 16.24
N GLY A 64 6.87 7.80 15.37
CA GLY A 64 7.29 6.58 14.66
C GLY A 64 7.82 5.43 15.54
N GLY A 65 7.76 5.56 16.87
CA GLY A 65 8.09 4.51 17.84
C GLY A 65 9.58 4.24 18.01
N ASP A 66 9.88 3.17 18.74
CA ASP A 66 11.23 2.63 18.89
C ASP A 66 11.70 1.99 17.58
N HIS A 67 12.88 2.37 17.11
CA HIS A 67 13.49 1.76 15.94
C HIS A 67 13.63 0.25 16.16
N ALA A 68 13.28 -0.52 15.12
CA ALA A 68 13.48 -1.96 15.13
C ALA A 68 14.93 -2.30 15.57
N PRO A 69 15.12 -3.27 16.47
CA PRO A 69 16.43 -3.58 17.01
C PRO A 69 17.40 -3.98 15.89
N ALA A 70 18.64 -3.49 15.95
CA ALA A 70 19.61 -3.60 14.84
C ALA A 70 19.83 -5.04 14.33
N GLY A 71 19.75 -6.04 15.22
CA GLY A 71 19.90 -7.45 14.84
C GLY A 71 18.67 -8.11 14.21
N LEU A 72 17.52 -7.43 14.14
CA LEU A 72 16.28 -8.01 13.61
C LEU A 72 16.36 -8.25 12.10
N ARG A 73 16.96 -7.32 11.36
CA ARG A 73 17.12 -7.42 9.91
C ARG A 73 18.01 -8.60 9.52
N GLU A 74 19.10 -8.81 10.25
CA GLU A 74 20.03 -9.93 10.04
C GLU A 74 19.29 -11.26 10.22
N ARG A 75 18.56 -11.40 11.33
CA ARG A 75 17.77 -12.59 11.66
C ARG A 75 16.68 -12.87 10.62
N LEU A 76 15.92 -11.84 10.22
CA LEU A 76 14.89 -11.96 9.18
C LEU A 76 15.49 -12.39 7.84
N SER A 77 16.63 -11.81 7.44
CA SER A 77 17.28 -12.15 6.18
C SER A 77 17.74 -13.61 6.13
N ILE A 78 18.25 -14.14 7.25
CA ILE A 78 18.65 -15.55 7.37
C ILE A 78 17.41 -16.45 7.28
N GLU A 79 16.36 -16.15 8.04
CA GLU A 79 15.16 -16.98 8.11
C GLU A 79 14.43 -17.03 6.75
N ILE A 80 14.26 -15.87 6.09
CA ILE A 80 13.64 -15.79 4.76
C ILE A 80 14.42 -16.65 3.75
N ARG A 81 15.75 -16.55 3.71
CA ARG A 81 16.59 -17.35 2.80
C ARG A 81 16.45 -18.85 3.09
N ARG A 82 16.40 -19.24 4.36
CA ARG A 82 16.20 -20.64 4.77
C ARG A 82 14.88 -21.21 4.26
N THR A 83 13.79 -20.47 4.39
CA THR A 83 12.46 -20.92 3.95
C THR A 83 12.36 -21.08 2.42
N VAL A 84 13.03 -20.22 1.66
CA VAL A 84 13.05 -20.30 0.19
C VAL A 84 13.79 -21.56 -0.29
N VAL A 85 14.92 -21.93 0.35
CA VAL A 85 15.68 -23.15 -0.03
C VAL A 85 14.86 -24.43 0.20
N VAL A 86 14.04 -24.48 1.25
CA VAL A 86 13.20 -25.65 1.54
C VAL A 86 12.05 -25.80 0.53
N SER A 87 11.60 -24.69 -0.06
CA SER A 87 10.47 -24.69 -1.00
C SER A 87 10.89 -25.03 -2.44
N ASP A 88 12.15 -24.75 -2.80
CA ASP A 88 12.72 -25.06 -4.13
C ASP A 88 13.31 -26.48 -4.22
N ALA A 89 13.64 -27.09 -3.07
CA ALA A 89 14.03 -28.50 -2.97
C ALA A 89 12.80 -29.43 -3.00
N GLY A 90 12.00 -29.36 -4.07
CA GLY A 90 11.09 -30.45 -4.40
C GLY A 90 11.91 -31.71 -4.75
N PRO A 91 11.44 -32.93 -4.40
CA PRO A 91 12.16 -34.14 -4.77
C PRO A 91 12.26 -34.21 -6.30
N VAL A 92 13.49 -34.18 -6.82
CA VAL A 92 13.78 -34.55 -8.21
C VAL A 92 13.36 -36.02 -8.37
N VAL A 93 12.20 -36.23 -8.99
CA VAL A 93 11.79 -37.57 -9.41
C VAL A 93 12.61 -37.92 -10.65
N ASP A 94 13.72 -38.62 -10.44
CA ASP A 94 14.44 -39.29 -11.53
C ASP A 94 13.48 -40.28 -12.19
N ARG A 95 12.95 -39.89 -13.36
CA ARG A 95 12.25 -40.82 -14.25
C ARG A 95 13.31 -41.63 -14.99
N GLU A 96 13.78 -42.67 -14.32
CA GLU A 96 14.58 -43.72 -14.93
C GLU A 96 13.76 -44.35 -16.07
N THR A 97 14.28 -44.21 -17.28
CA THR A 97 13.71 -44.78 -18.50
C THR A 97 14.09 -46.27 -18.53
N ASP A 98 13.12 -47.17 -18.37
CA ASP A 98 13.27 -48.57 -18.79
C ASP A 98 11.96 -49.11 -19.41
N ARG A 99 12.08 -49.40 -20.71
CA ARG A 99 11.31 -50.33 -21.58
C ARG A 99 9.80 -50.24 -21.75
#